data_AF-A0A399GU45-F1
#
_entry.id   AF-A0A399GU45-F1
#
_cell.length_a   1.000
_cell.length_b   1.000
_cell.length_c   1.000
_cell.angle_alpha   90.00
_cell.angle_beta   90.00
_cell.angle_gamma   90.00
#
_symmetry.space_group_name_H-M   'P 1'
#
loop_
_entity.id
_entity.type
_entity.pdbx_description
1 polymer ?
#
loop_
_entity_poly.entity_id
_entity_poly.type
_entity_poly.pdbx_seq_one_letter_code
_entity_poly.pdbx_strand_id
1 'polypeptide(L)'
;MLGAWQRGSCWSTTRRWSAAACGGFLVAVLLALLPSLWFGRFDPARAGAAGREDTAPLPPGPDVAPVDAAGFALPRTPSEHGGAFGRLLGGEVRILFSGVSRWWWLGAAGLTLAALLVPKASVTVAVLPALWVWPVLIWSRLGSRQTENGLEGLLGSYPSAHRRLLAEYGSGVVLTALMGAAPLVRIVAAGDSGGLTAWFVGVLFVPSLALFLGVLCRTPRVFQALYLPLWYLVLNGVAGLDFMGAVRERGEPAGPLPLFTAASVLLLTASVLIAAVRRNVKA
;
A
#
# COMPACT_ATOMS: atom_id res chain seq x y z
N MET A 1 -45.49 48.78 11.81
CA MET A 1 -45.52 48.15 13.15
C MET A 1 -46.02 46.73 12.97
N LEU A 2 -45.37 45.61 13.27
CA LEU A 2 -44.10 45.13 13.81
C LEU A 2 -43.96 43.74 13.11
N GLY A 3 -42.83 43.25 12.64
CA GLY A 3 -41.59 43.04 13.36
C GLY A 3 -41.35 41.55 13.57
N ALA A 4 -40.42 40.99 12.76
CA ALA A 4 -39.50 39.90 13.08
C ALA A 4 -40.01 38.48 13.44
N TRP A 5 -39.12 37.51 13.18
CA TRP A 5 -39.14 36.06 13.53
C TRP A 5 -39.85 35.15 12.50
N GLN A 6 -39.23 34.13 11.86
CA GLN A 6 -38.07 33.33 12.22
C GLN A 6 -37.23 32.94 10.98
N ARG A 7 -36.07 33.58 10.81
CA ARG A 7 -34.89 32.95 10.21
C ARG A 7 -34.23 32.15 11.33
N GLY A 8 -34.23 30.83 11.27
CA GLY A 8 -33.62 30.04 12.35
C GLY A 8 -33.72 28.52 12.21
N SER A 9 -33.24 27.93 11.11
CA SER A 9 -33.14 26.46 11.04
C SER A 9 -31.91 25.92 10.29
N CYS A 10 -30.94 26.76 9.92
CA CYS A 10 -29.76 26.32 9.16
C CYS A 10 -28.49 26.05 10.02
N TRP A 11 -28.54 26.34 11.33
CA TRP A 11 -27.33 26.31 12.20
C TRP A 11 -27.28 25.16 13.22
N SER A 12 -28.35 24.36 13.38
CA SER A 12 -28.38 23.29 14.39
C SER A 12 -27.76 21.98 13.89
N THR A 13 -27.70 21.74 12.58
CA THR A 13 -27.13 20.51 12.01
C THR A 13 -25.60 20.54 12.10
N THR A 14 -24.94 21.65 11.77
CA THR A 14 -23.48 21.77 11.75
C THR A 14 -22.83 21.59 13.13
N ARG A 15 -23.55 21.91 14.21
CA ARG A 15 -23.05 21.79 15.60
C ARG A 15 -23.14 20.36 16.16
N ARG A 16 -24.03 19.51 15.65
CA ARG A 16 -24.13 18.09 16.05
C ARG A 16 -23.03 17.23 15.43
N TRP A 17 -22.55 17.59 14.23
CA TRP A 17 -21.44 16.90 13.56
C TRP A 17 -20.09 17.18 14.22
N SER A 18 -19.89 18.37 14.80
CA SER A 18 -18.64 18.72 15.49
C SER A 18 -18.49 18.01 16.83
N ALA A 19 -19.56 17.84 17.61
CA ALA A 19 -19.49 17.08 18.87
C ALA A 19 -19.29 15.57 18.65
N ALA A 20 -19.94 14.98 17.63
CA ALA A 20 -19.75 13.58 17.26
C ALA A 20 -18.37 13.30 16.63
N ALA A 21 -17.85 14.24 15.81
CA ALA A 21 -16.52 14.15 15.23
C ALA A 21 -15.42 14.28 16.30
N CYS A 22 -15.57 15.20 17.26
CA CYS A 22 -14.63 15.34 18.38
C CYS A 22 -14.64 14.11 19.30
N GLY A 23 -15.81 13.52 19.56
CA GLY A 23 -15.93 12.28 20.33
C GLY A 23 -15.23 11.09 19.64
N GLY A 24 -15.43 10.93 18.33
CA GLY A 24 -14.74 9.91 17.54
C GLY A 24 -13.23 10.11 17.47
N PHE A 25 -12.77 11.36 17.36
CA PHE A 25 -11.34 11.68 17.36
C PHE A 25 -10.67 11.37 18.70
N LEU A 26 -11.33 11.70 19.83
CA LEU A 26 -10.83 11.37 21.17
C LEU A 26 -10.75 9.86 21.40
N VAL A 27 -11.75 9.11 20.94
CA VAL A 27 -11.77 7.65 21.01
C VAL A 27 -10.68 7.05 20.12
N ALA A 28 -10.45 7.59 18.91
CA ALA A 28 -9.38 7.15 18.02
C ALA A 28 -7.99 7.45 18.61
N VAL A 29 -7.79 8.61 19.24
CA VAL A 29 -6.55 8.96 19.95
C VAL A 29 -6.33 8.06 21.16
N LEU A 30 -7.38 7.78 21.96
CA LEU A 30 -7.30 6.84 23.09
C LEU A 30 -6.98 5.41 22.64
N LEU A 31 -7.60 4.92 21.57
CA LEU A 31 -7.30 3.61 20.97
C LEU A 31 -5.91 3.56 20.33
N ALA A 32 -5.41 4.68 19.78
CA ALA A 32 -4.05 4.78 19.25
C ALA A 32 -2.98 4.86 20.35
N LEU A 33 -3.32 5.41 21.52
CA LEU A 33 -2.44 5.52 22.68
C LEU A 33 -2.50 4.31 23.61
N LEU A 34 -3.59 3.53 23.60
CA LEU A 34 -3.72 2.32 24.42
C LEU A 34 -2.55 1.32 24.27
N PRO A 35 -2.01 1.08 23.05
CA PRO A 35 -0.86 0.21 22.87
C PRO A 35 0.45 0.82 23.37
N SER A 36 0.58 2.15 23.44
CA SER A 36 1.83 2.78 23.91
C SER A 36 2.06 2.59 25.41
N LEU A 37 0.98 2.39 26.18
CA LEU A 37 1.04 2.10 27.62
C LEU A 37 1.56 0.68 27.91
N TRP A 38 1.38 -0.28 26.99
CA TRP A 38 1.81 -1.66 27.18
C TRP A 38 3.12 -2.01 26.43
N PHE A 39 3.46 -1.27 25.37
CA PHE A 39 4.65 -1.48 24.53
C PHE A 39 5.81 -0.50 24.81
N GLY A 40 5.95 0.00 26.05
CA GLY A 40 7.11 0.81 26.46
C GLY A 40 8.46 0.06 26.47
N ARG A 41 8.46 -1.25 26.24
CA ARG A 41 9.67 -2.10 26.24
C ARG A 41 10.48 -2.05 24.93
N PHE A 42 9.90 -1.54 23.83
CA PHE A 42 10.58 -1.40 22.53
C PHE A 42 10.88 0.06 22.20
N ASP A 43 11.33 0.82 23.18
CA ASP A 43 11.88 2.15 22.96
C ASP A 43 13.40 2.04 22.70
N PRO A 44 13.88 2.09 21.44
CA PRO A 44 15.30 2.04 21.14
C PRO A 44 16.07 3.22 21.73
N ALA A 45 15.39 4.33 22.08
CA ALA A 45 16.01 5.47 22.76
C ALA A 45 16.33 5.15 24.24
N ARG A 46 15.62 4.20 24.87
CA ARG A 46 15.96 3.67 26.20
C ARG A 46 16.93 2.49 26.13
N ALA A 47 16.89 1.69 25.06
CA ALA A 47 17.85 0.62 24.84
C ALA A 47 19.30 1.14 24.66
N GLY A 48 19.47 2.34 24.10
CA GLY A 48 20.79 3.00 24.02
C GLY A 48 21.39 3.40 25.38
N ALA A 49 20.57 3.52 26.43
CA ALA A 49 21.04 3.82 27.79
C ALA A 49 21.25 2.55 28.63
N ALA A 50 20.46 1.49 28.40
CA ALA A 50 20.56 0.22 29.13
C ALA A 50 21.56 -0.79 28.52
N GLY A 51 22.09 -0.50 27.32
CA GLY A 51 23.04 -1.34 26.58
C GLY A 51 24.45 -0.76 26.49
N ARG A 52 24.85 0.13 27.39
CA ARG A 52 26.27 0.25 27.73
C ARG A 52 26.59 -0.97 28.60
N GLU A 53 26.76 -2.12 27.95
CA GLU A 53 27.63 -3.14 28.52
C GLU A 53 28.93 -2.41 28.84
N ASP A 54 29.32 -2.47 30.12
CA ASP A 54 30.68 -2.14 30.54
C ASP A 54 31.60 -2.80 29.52
N THR A 55 32.29 -1.96 28.75
CA THR A 55 33.36 -2.43 27.87
C THR A 55 34.48 -2.86 28.80
N ALA A 56 34.33 -4.05 29.40
CA ALA A 56 35.46 -4.77 29.94
C ALA A 56 36.49 -4.84 28.80
N PRO A 57 37.74 -4.43 29.04
CA PRO A 57 38.76 -4.47 28.01
C PRO A 57 38.76 -5.87 27.40
N LEU A 58 38.43 -5.96 26.12
CA LEU A 58 38.56 -7.21 25.39
C LEU A 58 39.99 -7.71 25.60
N PRO A 59 40.19 -8.98 25.98
CA PRO A 59 41.53 -9.54 26.01
C PRO A 59 42.17 -9.29 24.64
N PRO A 60 43.48 -8.97 24.58
CA PRO A 60 44.14 -8.70 23.32
C PRO A 60 43.88 -9.87 22.38
N GLY A 61 43.05 -9.63 21.36
CA GLY A 61 42.83 -10.58 20.30
C GLY A 61 44.18 -10.85 19.63
N PRO A 62 44.39 -12.05 19.06
CA PRO A 62 45.59 -12.30 18.27
C PRO A 62 45.77 -11.17 17.26
N ASP A 63 47.00 -10.68 17.11
CA ASP A 63 47.35 -9.69 16.09
C ASP A 63 46.82 -10.19 14.75
N VAL A 64 45.69 -9.64 14.31
CA VAL A 64 45.14 -9.93 13.00
C VAL A 64 46.08 -9.23 12.04
N ALA A 65 47.05 -9.97 11.52
CA ALA A 65 47.91 -9.49 10.45
C ALA A 65 47.00 -8.85 9.38
N PRO A 66 47.29 -7.62 8.93
CA PRO A 66 46.49 -6.99 7.89
C PRO A 66 46.43 -7.97 6.71
N VAL A 67 45.24 -8.50 6.44
CA VAL A 67 45.03 -9.35 5.27
C VAL A 67 45.36 -8.47 4.08
N ASP A 68 46.40 -8.83 3.32
CA ASP A 68 46.79 -8.14 2.10
C ASP A 68 45.56 -8.02 1.19
N ALA A 69 44.96 -6.84 1.16
CA ALA A 69 43.84 -6.51 0.30
C ALA A 69 44.22 -6.58 -1.20
N ALA A 70 45.52 -6.77 -1.49
CA ALA A 70 46.10 -6.92 -2.82
C ALA A 70 45.53 -8.11 -3.62
N GLY A 71 44.88 -9.09 -2.98
CA GLY A 71 44.29 -10.25 -3.65
C GLY A 71 42.83 -10.07 -4.11
N PHE A 72 42.09 -9.10 -3.57
CA PHE A 72 40.69 -8.86 -3.95
C PHE A 72 40.60 -7.84 -5.09
N ALA A 73 41.09 -8.23 -6.27
CA ALA A 73 40.77 -7.49 -7.48
C ALA A 73 39.25 -7.57 -7.72
N LEU A 74 38.54 -6.45 -7.53
CA LEU A 74 37.13 -6.34 -7.89
C LEU A 74 36.93 -6.85 -9.32
N PRO A 75 35.95 -7.73 -9.59
CA PRO A 75 35.70 -8.24 -10.93
C PRO A 75 35.56 -7.07 -11.92
N ARG A 76 36.52 -6.94 -12.85
CA ARG A 76 36.51 -5.89 -13.90
C ARG A 76 35.61 -6.28 -15.07
N THR A 77 34.55 -7.05 -14.81
CA THR A 77 33.56 -7.36 -15.82
C THR A 77 32.84 -6.06 -16.18
N PRO A 78 32.86 -5.61 -17.45
CA PRO A 78 32.15 -4.41 -17.85
C PRO A 78 30.67 -4.57 -17.50
N SER A 79 30.09 -3.55 -16.85
CA SER A 79 28.68 -3.54 -16.51
C SER A 79 27.85 -3.35 -17.78
N GLU A 80 27.38 -4.45 -18.36
CA GLU A 80 26.43 -4.38 -19.46
C GLU A 80 25.09 -3.86 -18.96
N HIS A 81 24.72 -2.66 -19.38
CA HIS A 81 23.42 -2.05 -19.08
C HIS A 81 22.34 -2.62 -20.01
N GLY A 82 22.03 -3.91 -19.84
CA GLY A 82 20.95 -4.57 -20.58
C GLY A 82 19.54 -4.19 -20.08
N GLY A 83 18.51 -4.67 -20.80
CA GLY A 83 17.08 -4.56 -20.45
C GLY A 83 16.67 -5.36 -19.21
N ALA A 84 17.35 -5.14 -18.08
CA ALA A 84 17.18 -5.90 -16.85
C ALA A 84 15.85 -5.63 -16.11
N PHE A 85 15.12 -4.56 -16.47
CA PHE A 85 13.87 -4.19 -15.80
C PHE A 85 12.81 -5.29 -15.92
N GLY A 86 12.65 -5.93 -17.08
CA GLY A 86 11.69 -7.02 -17.26
C GLY A 86 12.01 -8.23 -16.38
N ARG A 87 13.30 -8.58 -16.28
CA ARG A 87 13.76 -9.65 -15.38
C ARG A 87 13.56 -9.29 -13.91
N LEU A 88 13.79 -8.03 -13.55
CA LEU A 88 13.56 -7.52 -12.20
C LEU A 88 12.08 -7.55 -11.84
N LEU A 89 11.20 -7.10 -12.73
CA LEU A 89 9.75 -7.19 -12.58
C LEU A 89 9.30 -8.64 -12.45
N GLY A 90 9.77 -9.53 -13.32
CA GLY A 90 9.49 -10.97 -13.22
C GLY A 90 9.96 -11.57 -11.90
N GLY A 91 11.11 -11.13 -11.39
CA GLY A 91 11.61 -11.49 -10.06
C GLY A 91 10.69 -11.02 -8.94
N GLU A 92 10.30 -9.74 -8.94
CA GLU A 92 9.41 -9.17 -7.92
C GLU A 92 8.01 -9.80 -7.96
N VAL A 93 7.45 -10.09 -9.14
CA VAL A 93 6.19 -10.84 -9.30
C VAL A 93 6.32 -12.25 -8.75
N ARG A 94 7.40 -12.96 -9.09
CA ARG A 94 7.65 -14.31 -8.57
C ARG A 94 7.78 -14.30 -7.05
N ILE A 95 8.51 -13.34 -6.48
CA ILE A 95 8.66 -13.19 -5.04
C ILE A 95 7.30 -12.93 -4.38
N LEU A 96 6.52 -11.99 -4.93
CA LEU A 96 5.16 -11.66 -4.47
C LEU A 96 4.27 -12.90 -4.40
N PHE A 97 4.30 -13.75 -5.42
CA PHE A 97 3.42 -14.92 -5.52
C PHE A 97 3.97 -16.15 -4.78
N SER A 98 5.29 -16.25 -4.61
CA SER A 98 5.94 -17.42 -3.97
C SER A 98 5.58 -17.58 -2.50
N GLY A 99 5.24 -16.50 -1.80
CA GLY A 99 4.82 -16.53 -0.39
C GLY A 99 3.35 -16.90 -0.17
N VAL A 100 2.59 -17.18 -1.23
CA VAL A 100 1.13 -17.37 -1.18
C VAL A 100 0.79 -18.85 -1.39
N SER A 101 -0.06 -19.41 -0.53
CA SER A 101 -0.45 -20.83 -0.62
C SER A 101 -1.25 -21.12 -1.89
N ARG A 102 -1.15 -22.34 -2.42
CA ARG A 102 -1.94 -22.77 -3.60
C ARG A 102 -3.45 -22.69 -3.34
N TRP A 103 -3.88 -22.94 -2.10
CA TRP A 103 -5.27 -22.83 -1.67
C TRP A 103 -5.81 -21.40 -1.75
N TRP A 104 -4.97 -20.41 -1.46
CA TRP A 104 -5.34 -19.00 -1.61
C TRP A 104 -5.65 -18.66 -3.08
N TRP A 105 -4.84 -19.19 -4.01
CA TRP A 105 -5.07 -19.04 -5.45
C TRP A 105 -6.32 -19.78 -5.94
N LEU A 106 -6.62 -20.96 -5.38
CA LEU A 106 -7.89 -21.66 -5.66
C LEU A 106 -9.09 -20.82 -5.20
N GLY A 107 -9.02 -20.21 -4.01
CA GLY A 107 -10.07 -19.30 -3.52
C GLY A 107 -10.24 -18.07 -4.41
N ALA A 108 -9.14 -17.45 -4.83
CA ALA A 108 -9.15 -16.33 -5.77
C ALA A 108 -9.78 -16.72 -7.12
N ALA A 109 -9.37 -17.87 -7.69
CA ALA A 109 -9.93 -18.38 -8.94
C ALA A 109 -11.43 -18.68 -8.81
N GLY A 110 -11.87 -19.26 -7.69
CA GLY A 110 -13.28 -19.50 -7.39
C GLY A 110 -14.09 -18.20 -7.32
N LEU A 111 -13.57 -17.16 -6.64
CA LEU A 111 -14.19 -15.83 -6.59
C LEU A 111 -14.25 -15.17 -7.98
N THR A 112 -13.18 -15.27 -8.77
CA THR A 112 -13.15 -14.75 -10.15
C THR A 112 -14.18 -15.48 -11.03
N LEU A 113 -14.27 -16.80 -10.93
CA LEU A 113 -15.24 -17.58 -11.69
C LEU A 113 -16.67 -17.27 -11.25
N ALA A 114 -16.94 -17.18 -9.95
CA ALA A 114 -18.22 -16.74 -9.42
C ALA A 114 -18.57 -15.33 -9.93
N ALA A 115 -17.60 -14.42 -9.96
CA ALA A 115 -17.79 -13.08 -10.48
C ALA A 115 -18.10 -13.06 -11.98
N LEU A 116 -17.75 -14.09 -12.75
CA LEU A 116 -18.07 -14.21 -14.17
C LEU A 116 -19.42 -14.90 -14.44
N LEU A 117 -19.75 -15.93 -13.67
CA LEU A 117 -20.94 -16.77 -13.90
C LEU A 117 -22.22 -16.23 -13.24
N VAL A 118 -22.12 -15.48 -12.14
CA VAL A 118 -23.28 -15.04 -11.35
C VAL A 118 -23.93 -13.78 -11.96
N PRO A 119 -25.28 -13.63 -11.93
CA PRO A 119 -25.95 -12.43 -12.41
C PRO A 119 -25.41 -11.13 -11.79
N LYS A 120 -25.38 -10.05 -12.59
CA LYS A 120 -24.76 -8.77 -12.23
C LYS A 120 -25.22 -8.26 -10.85
N ALA A 121 -26.50 -8.39 -10.52
CA ALA A 121 -27.08 -7.93 -9.25
C ALA A 121 -26.40 -8.54 -8.01
N SER A 122 -26.10 -9.85 -8.02
CA SER A 122 -25.47 -10.52 -6.87
C SER A 122 -23.95 -10.35 -6.85
N VAL A 123 -23.33 -10.09 -8.01
CA VAL A 123 -21.87 -9.87 -8.09
C VAL A 123 -21.47 -8.56 -7.43
N THR A 124 -22.20 -7.47 -7.67
CA THR A 124 -21.83 -6.14 -7.12
C THR A 124 -21.94 -6.08 -5.60
N VAL A 125 -22.89 -6.82 -5.02
CA VAL A 125 -23.20 -6.75 -3.59
C VAL A 125 -22.28 -7.63 -2.74
N ALA A 126 -21.86 -8.80 -3.23
CA ALA A 126 -21.13 -9.78 -2.41
C ALA A 126 -19.79 -10.22 -3.01
N VAL A 127 -19.75 -10.51 -4.31
CA VAL A 127 -18.56 -11.14 -4.93
C VAL A 127 -17.47 -10.11 -5.22
N LEU A 128 -17.84 -8.95 -5.76
CA LEU A 128 -16.91 -7.86 -6.06
C LEU A 128 -16.21 -7.35 -4.79
N PRO A 129 -16.93 -7.07 -3.69
CA PRO A 129 -16.31 -6.65 -2.44
C PRO A 129 -15.32 -7.68 -1.89
N ALA A 130 -15.72 -8.96 -1.87
CA ALA A 130 -14.88 -10.05 -1.38
C ALA A 130 -13.59 -10.19 -2.21
N LEU A 131 -13.69 -10.10 -3.54
CA LEU A 131 -12.55 -10.18 -4.47
C LEU A 131 -11.51 -9.07 -4.22
N TRP A 132 -11.97 -7.88 -3.82
CA TRP A 132 -11.10 -6.74 -3.52
C TRP A 132 -10.52 -6.75 -2.11
N VAL A 133 -11.16 -7.39 -1.13
CA VAL A 133 -10.58 -7.57 0.22
C VAL A 133 -9.59 -8.74 0.26
N TRP A 134 -9.81 -9.77 -0.56
CA TRP A 134 -9.00 -10.99 -0.56
C TRP A 134 -7.47 -10.77 -0.66
N PRO A 135 -6.95 -9.92 -1.57
CA PRO A 135 -5.50 -9.66 -1.71
C PRO A 135 -4.96 -8.58 -0.77
N VAL A 136 -5.75 -8.03 0.16
CA VAL A 136 -5.33 -6.94 1.06
C VAL A 136 -4.06 -7.28 1.83
N LEU A 137 -3.92 -8.53 2.29
CA LEU A 137 -2.72 -8.96 3.01
C LEU A 137 -1.48 -8.94 2.11
N ILE A 138 -1.64 -9.23 0.83
CA ILE A 138 -0.53 -9.24 -0.13
C ILE A 138 -0.14 -7.80 -0.50
N TRP A 139 -1.11 -6.93 -0.78
CA TRP A 139 -0.85 -5.51 -1.05
C TRP A 139 -0.21 -4.81 0.14
N SER A 140 -0.65 -5.12 1.37
CA SER A 140 -0.12 -4.46 2.57
C SER A 140 1.40 -4.60 2.74
N ARG A 141 1.98 -5.65 2.15
CA ARG A 141 3.42 -5.96 2.22
C ARG A 141 4.23 -5.23 1.15
N LEU A 142 3.59 -4.49 0.24
CA LEU A 142 4.24 -3.66 -0.77
C LEU A 142 4.92 -2.48 -0.05
N GLY A 143 6.20 -2.26 -0.29
CA GLY A 143 6.98 -1.18 0.32
C GLY A 143 7.48 -1.44 1.74
N SER A 144 6.88 -2.36 2.51
CA SER A 144 7.34 -2.76 3.85
C SER A 144 8.17 -4.05 3.87
N ARG A 145 8.09 -4.88 2.83
CA ARG A 145 8.74 -6.21 2.74
C ARG A 145 10.24 -6.19 3.01
N GLN A 146 10.93 -5.14 2.58
CA GLN A 146 12.38 -5.04 2.73
C GLN A 146 12.76 -4.78 4.18
N THR A 147 11.99 -3.95 4.88
CA THR A 147 12.18 -3.68 6.31
C THR A 147 11.76 -4.88 7.16
N GLU A 148 10.63 -5.54 6.83
CA GLU A 148 10.13 -6.74 7.53
C GLU A 148 11.17 -7.87 7.55
N ASN A 149 11.86 -8.10 6.43
CA ASN A 149 12.84 -9.18 6.30
C ASN A 149 14.27 -8.73 6.61
N GLY A 150 14.48 -7.50 7.12
CA GLY A 150 15.81 -6.98 7.45
C GLY A 150 16.76 -6.79 6.25
N LEU A 151 16.23 -6.76 5.02
CA LEU A 151 17.02 -6.72 3.79
C LEU A 151 17.44 -5.29 3.39
N GLU A 152 17.00 -4.24 4.13
CA GLU A 152 17.32 -2.84 3.83
C GLU A 152 18.83 -2.58 3.69
N GLY A 153 19.67 -3.21 4.53
CA GLY A 153 21.12 -3.02 4.51
C GLY A 153 21.76 -3.61 3.26
N LEU A 154 21.39 -4.84 2.90
CA LEU A 154 21.90 -5.54 1.72
C LEU A 154 21.47 -4.82 0.43
N LEU A 155 20.20 -4.43 0.34
CA LEU A 155 19.61 -3.81 -0.84
C LEU A 155 19.94 -2.31 -0.95
N GLY A 156 20.41 -1.68 0.13
CA GLY A 156 20.87 -0.30 0.14
C GLY A 156 22.12 -0.07 -0.73
N SER A 157 22.95 -1.11 -0.89
CA SER A 157 24.14 -1.10 -1.77
C SER A 157 23.81 -1.22 -3.26
N TYR A 158 22.54 -1.50 -3.61
CA TYR A 158 22.14 -1.76 -4.98
C TYR A 158 22.00 -0.45 -5.79
N PRO A 159 22.74 -0.27 -6.91
CA PRO A 159 22.80 0.99 -7.62
C PRO A 159 21.48 1.43 -8.28
N SER A 160 20.55 0.50 -8.54
CA SER A 160 19.26 0.80 -9.18
C SER A 160 18.05 0.55 -8.28
N ALA A 161 18.11 1.07 -7.05
CA ALA A 161 17.03 0.95 -6.08
C ALA A 161 15.69 1.59 -6.54
N HIS A 162 15.72 2.65 -7.36
CA HIS A 162 14.50 3.23 -7.94
C HIS A 162 13.83 2.28 -8.95
N ARG A 163 14.61 1.61 -9.81
CA ARG A 163 14.09 0.61 -10.77
C ARG A 163 13.48 -0.57 -10.03
N ARG A 164 14.06 -0.95 -8.89
CA ARG A 164 13.51 -2.00 -8.04
C ARG A 164 12.22 -1.60 -7.35
N LEU A 165 12.12 -0.37 -6.85
CA LEU A 165 10.86 0.15 -6.30
C LEU A 165 9.76 0.18 -7.38
N LEU A 166 10.10 0.57 -8.61
CA LEU A 166 9.17 0.54 -9.75
C LEU A 166 8.80 -0.89 -10.17
N ALA A 167 9.72 -1.85 -10.08
CA ALA A 167 9.42 -3.25 -10.32
C ALA A 167 8.51 -3.84 -9.22
N GLU A 168 8.74 -3.47 -7.97
CA GLU A 168 7.88 -3.84 -6.84
C GLU A 168 6.47 -3.24 -7.04
N TYR A 169 6.37 -1.95 -7.38
CA TYR A 169 5.10 -1.32 -7.77
C TYR A 169 4.40 -2.07 -8.90
N GLY A 170 5.15 -2.38 -9.98
CA GLY A 170 4.65 -3.12 -11.13
C GLY A 170 4.12 -4.51 -10.76
N SER A 171 4.75 -5.20 -9.81
CA SER A 171 4.24 -6.48 -9.30
C SER A 171 2.89 -6.33 -8.60
N GLY A 172 2.70 -5.23 -7.86
CA GLY A 172 1.42 -4.88 -7.24
C GLY A 172 0.35 -4.58 -8.30
N VAL A 173 0.69 -3.83 -9.35
CA VAL A 173 -0.21 -3.55 -10.49
C VAL A 173 -0.62 -4.85 -11.18
N VAL A 174 0.31 -5.76 -11.44
CA VAL A 174 0.02 -7.08 -12.04
C VAL A 174 -0.94 -7.89 -11.15
N LEU A 175 -0.70 -7.91 -9.84
CA LEU A 175 -1.59 -8.60 -8.90
C LEU A 175 -3.00 -7.97 -8.90
N THR A 176 -3.10 -6.64 -8.85
CA THR A 176 -4.40 -5.96 -8.82
C THR A 176 -5.15 -6.16 -10.13
N ALA A 177 -4.46 -6.11 -11.27
CA ALA A 177 -5.06 -6.41 -12.56
C ALA A 177 -5.55 -7.87 -12.64
N LEU A 178 -4.79 -8.82 -12.09
CA LEU A 178 -5.17 -10.23 -12.04
C LEU A 178 -6.41 -10.45 -11.16
N MET A 179 -6.45 -9.85 -9.97
CA MET A 179 -7.62 -9.90 -9.09
C MET A 179 -8.82 -9.16 -9.70
N GLY A 180 -8.59 -8.11 -10.49
CA GLY A 180 -9.60 -7.35 -11.22
C GLY A 180 -9.97 -7.93 -12.60
N ALA A 181 -9.54 -9.14 -12.96
CA ALA A 181 -9.75 -9.68 -14.30
C ALA A 181 -11.23 -9.95 -14.63
N ALA A 182 -12.00 -10.47 -13.66
CA ALA A 182 -13.43 -10.74 -13.86
C ALA A 182 -14.26 -9.47 -14.22
N PRO A 183 -14.17 -8.36 -13.46
CA PRO A 183 -14.86 -7.13 -13.84
C PRO A 183 -14.36 -6.57 -15.18
N LEU A 184 -13.07 -6.67 -15.48
CA LEU A 184 -12.51 -6.22 -16.78
C LEU A 184 -13.19 -6.92 -17.96
N VAL A 185 -13.27 -8.25 -17.93
CA VAL A 185 -13.91 -9.04 -19.01
C VAL A 185 -15.36 -8.59 -19.22
N ARG A 186 -16.09 -8.32 -18.14
CA ARG A 186 -17.49 -7.87 -18.20
C ARG A 186 -17.65 -6.48 -18.77
N ILE A 187 -16.77 -5.55 -18.38
CA ILE A 187 -16.75 -4.17 -18.87
C ILE A 187 -16.45 -4.15 -20.37
N VAL A 188 -15.44 -4.91 -20.81
CA VAL A 188 -15.07 -5.04 -22.23
C VAL A 188 -16.20 -5.67 -23.04
N ALA A 189 -16.81 -6.76 -22.55
CA ALA A 189 -17.96 -7.39 -23.22
C ALA A 189 -19.18 -6.48 -23.30
N ALA A 190 -19.32 -5.51 -22.39
CA ALA A 190 -20.39 -4.52 -22.39
C ALA A 190 -20.07 -3.26 -23.22
N GLY A 191 -18.84 -3.11 -23.74
CA GLY A 191 -18.41 -1.93 -24.49
C GLY A 191 -18.34 -0.65 -23.66
N ASP A 192 -18.17 -0.77 -22.35
CA ASP A 192 -18.26 0.34 -21.40
C ASP A 192 -16.90 1.01 -21.18
N SER A 193 -16.67 2.12 -21.88
CA SER A 193 -15.43 2.89 -21.80
C SER A 193 -15.26 3.59 -20.44
N GLY A 194 -16.34 4.09 -19.85
CA GLY A 194 -16.33 4.71 -18.51
C GLY A 194 -15.87 3.72 -17.45
N GLY A 195 -16.48 2.52 -17.42
CA GLY A 195 -16.06 1.44 -16.54
C GLY A 195 -14.59 1.02 -16.74
N LEU A 196 -14.11 1.03 -17.98
CA LEU A 196 -12.72 0.67 -18.29
C LEU A 196 -11.75 1.69 -17.70
N THR A 197 -12.05 2.99 -17.81
CA THR A 197 -11.23 4.03 -17.17
C THR A 197 -11.21 3.87 -15.66
N ALA A 198 -12.36 3.63 -15.03
CA ALA A 198 -12.46 3.42 -13.58
C ALA A 198 -11.67 2.18 -13.12
N TRP A 199 -11.69 1.10 -13.91
CA TRP A 199 -10.89 -0.07 -13.64
C TRP A 199 -9.38 0.24 -13.67
N PHE A 200 -8.90 0.97 -14.67
CA PHE A 200 -7.50 1.39 -14.73
C PHE A 200 -7.10 2.26 -13.54
N VAL A 201 -7.96 3.20 -13.14
CA VAL A 201 -7.74 4.04 -11.94
C VAL A 201 -7.57 3.16 -10.71
N GLY A 202 -8.47 2.21 -10.47
CA GLY A 202 -8.39 1.32 -9.31
C GLY A 202 -7.14 0.43 -9.32
N VAL A 203 -6.75 -0.08 -10.50
CA VAL A 203 -5.55 -0.91 -10.67
C VAL A 203 -4.26 -0.16 -10.35
N LEU A 204 -4.20 1.14 -10.64
CA LEU A 204 -3.03 1.97 -10.35
C LEU A 204 -3.05 2.52 -8.92
N PHE A 205 -4.22 2.92 -8.42
CA PHE A 205 -4.37 3.59 -7.14
C PHE A 205 -4.06 2.68 -5.96
N VAL A 206 -4.59 1.45 -5.95
CA VAL A 206 -4.43 0.56 -4.79
C VAL A 206 -2.96 0.19 -4.54
N PRO A 207 -2.17 -0.22 -5.55
CA PRO A 207 -0.73 -0.44 -5.38
C PRO A 207 0.03 0.83 -5.02
N SER A 208 -0.35 2.00 -5.56
CA SER A 208 0.32 3.28 -5.22
C SER A 208 0.12 3.62 -3.74
N LEU A 209 -1.09 3.46 -3.23
CA LEU A 209 -1.41 3.69 -1.81
C LEU A 209 -0.68 2.68 -0.91
N ALA A 210 -0.70 1.40 -1.27
CA ALA A 210 -0.02 0.35 -0.54
C ALA A 210 1.49 0.60 -0.44
N LEU A 211 2.12 0.88 -1.59
CA LEU A 211 3.55 1.16 -1.67
C LEU A 211 3.92 2.41 -0.85
N PHE A 212 3.15 3.49 -0.98
CA PHE A 212 3.40 4.73 -0.25
C PHE A 212 3.36 4.52 1.27
N LEU A 213 2.29 3.88 1.77
CA LEU A 213 2.15 3.61 3.20
C LEU A 213 3.22 2.62 3.70
N GLY A 214 3.57 1.61 2.90
CA GLY A 214 4.64 0.67 3.22
C GLY A 214 6.01 1.34 3.32
N VAL A 215 6.37 2.19 2.35
CA VAL A 215 7.63 2.95 2.35
C VAL A 215 7.65 3.97 3.48
N LEU A 216 6.55 4.72 3.69
CA LEU A 216 6.48 5.76 4.70
C LEU A 216 6.52 5.18 6.11
N CYS A 217 5.60 4.26 6.43
CA CYS A 217 5.37 3.75 7.78
C CYS A 217 6.19 2.50 8.12
N ARG A 218 6.80 1.83 7.12
CA ARG A 218 7.59 0.60 7.30
C ARG A 218 6.84 -0.55 7.99
N THR A 219 5.51 -0.55 7.86
CA THR A 219 4.64 -1.57 8.45
C THR A 219 3.45 -1.83 7.55
N PRO A 220 3.03 -3.10 7.39
CA PRO A 220 1.86 -3.44 6.58
C PRO A 220 0.54 -3.02 7.25
N ARG A 221 0.56 -2.78 8.57
CA ARG A 221 -0.65 -2.53 9.37
C ARG A 221 -1.38 -1.25 8.99
N VAL A 222 -0.66 -0.20 8.59
CA VAL A 222 -1.27 1.09 8.24
C VAL A 222 -2.11 0.97 6.97
N PHE A 223 -1.64 0.22 5.97
CA PHE A 223 -2.44 -0.05 4.78
C PHE A 223 -3.69 -0.84 5.13
N GLN A 224 -3.58 -1.89 5.96
CA GLN A 224 -4.74 -2.69 6.37
C GLN A 224 -5.79 -1.84 7.11
N ALA A 225 -5.32 -0.97 8.03
CA ALA A 225 -6.19 -0.09 8.81
C ALA A 225 -6.87 1.01 7.97
N LEU A 226 -6.22 1.52 6.92
CA LEU A 226 -6.76 2.59 6.07
C LEU A 226 -7.57 2.07 4.89
N TYR A 227 -7.15 0.95 4.29
CA TYR A 227 -7.80 0.38 3.13
C TYR A 227 -9.19 -0.19 3.48
N LEU A 228 -9.35 -0.81 4.65
CA LEU A 228 -10.61 -1.45 5.02
C LEU A 228 -11.77 -0.44 5.21
N PRO A 229 -11.59 0.69 5.93
CA PRO A 229 -12.58 1.75 5.96
C PRO A 229 -12.83 2.38 4.58
N LEU A 230 -11.79 2.61 3.79
CA LEU A 230 -11.93 3.18 2.45
C LEU A 230 -12.80 2.26 1.56
N TRP A 231 -12.49 0.97 1.55
CA TRP A 231 -13.28 -0.04 0.85
C TRP A 231 -14.72 -0.08 1.35
N TYR A 232 -14.93 -0.04 2.68
CA TYR A 232 -16.27 -0.04 3.27
C TYR A 232 -17.10 1.18 2.82
N LEU A 233 -16.49 2.37 2.74
CA LEU A 233 -17.18 3.58 2.27
C LEU A 233 -17.58 3.47 0.80
N VAL A 234 -16.74 2.87 -0.05
CA VAL A 234 -17.09 2.61 -1.47
C VAL A 234 -18.29 1.67 -1.56
N LEU A 235 -18.34 0.62 -0.74
CA LEU A 235 -19.50 -0.29 -0.72
C LEU A 235 -20.80 0.37 -0.26
N ASN A 236 -20.70 1.35 0.65
CA ASN A 236 -21.85 2.11 1.11
C ASN A 236 -22.32 3.17 0.10
N GLY A 237 -21.73 3.20 -1.11
CA GLY A 237 -22.18 4.06 -2.20
C GLY A 237 -21.67 5.50 -2.10
N VAL A 238 -20.59 5.75 -1.34
CA VAL A 238 -19.99 7.08 -1.25
C VAL A 238 -19.25 7.40 -2.56
N ALA A 239 -19.95 8.03 -3.51
CA ALA A 239 -19.42 8.36 -4.85
C ALA A 239 -18.09 9.12 -4.80
N GLY A 240 -17.91 10.04 -3.85
CA GLY A 240 -16.68 10.83 -3.71
C GLY A 240 -15.42 10.01 -3.42
N LEU A 241 -15.57 8.78 -2.94
CA LEU A 241 -14.46 7.85 -2.67
C LEU A 241 -14.40 6.66 -3.63
N ASP A 242 -15.27 6.64 -4.64
CA ASP A 242 -15.36 5.53 -5.58
C ASP A 242 -14.20 5.54 -6.60
N PHE A 243 -13.08 4.95 -6.20
CA PHE A 243 -11.94 4.70 -7.08
C PHE A 243 -12.12 3.45 -7.95
N MET A 244 -13.19 2.68 -7.74
CA MET A 244 -13.45 1.36 -8.36
C MET A 244 -14.46 1.44 -9.50
N GLY A 245 -15.19 2.56 -9.62
CA GLY A 245 -16.31 2.73 -10.55
C GLY A 245 -17.52 1.86 -10.20
N ALA A 246 -17.68 1.54 -8.91
CA ALA A 246 -18.79 0.73 -8.41
C ALA A 246 -20.10 1.52 -8.35
N VAL A 247 -20.02 2.83 -8.08
CA VAL A 247 -21.15 3.75 -8.02
C VAL A 247 -21.36 4.36 -9.40
N ARG A 248 -22.56 4.16 -9.94
CA ARG A 248 -22.92 4.65 -11.28
C ARG A 248 -24.11 5.59 -11.24
N GLU A 249 -23.97 6.70 -11.92
CA GLU A 249 -25.04 7.66 -12.19
C GLU A 249 -25.27 7.71 -13.70
N ARG A 250 -26.50 7.42 -14.14
CA ARG A 250 -26.88 7.39 -15.58
C ARG A 250 -26.01 6.47 -16.46
N GLY A 251 -25.43 5.43 -15.88
CA GLY A 251 -24.59 4.45 -16.60
C GLY A 251 -23.09 4.76 -16.56
N GLU A 252 -22.70 5.98 -16.20
CA GLU A 252 -21.31 6.40 -16.07
C GLU A 252 -20.81 6.26 -14.62
N PRO A 253 -19.49 6.04 -14.41
CA PRO A 253 -18.90 6.09 -13.07
C PRO A 253 -19.10 7.47 -12.44
N ALA A 254 -19.70 7.52 -11.25
CA ALA A 254 -19.97 8.78 -10.54
C ALA A 254 -18.73 9.29 -9.77
N GLY A 255 -17.71 8.45 -9.61
CA GLY A 255 -16.50 8.76 -8.84
C GLY A 255 -15.59 9.79 -9.52
N PRO A 256 -14.80 10.57 -8.74
CA PRO A 256 -13.86 11.55 -9.27
C PRO A 256 -12.59 10.89 -9.81
N LEU A 257 -12.71 10.16 -10.92
CA LEU A 257 -11.61 9.40 -11.54
C LEU A 257 -10.33 10.22 -11.78
N PRO A 258 -10.36 11.49 -12.23
CA PRO A 258 -9.14 12.28 -12.43
C PRO A 258 -8.38 12.59 -11.14
N LEU A 259 -9.07 12.70 -10.00
CA LEU A 259 -8.42 12.94 -8.72
C LEU A 259 -7.64 11.70 -8.26
N PHE A 260 -8.20 10.50 -8.47
CA PHE A 260 -7.55 9.25 -8.08
C PHE A 260 -6.37 8.90 -8.99
N THR A 261 -6.41 9.22 -10.29
CA THR A 261 -5.23 9.08 -11.16
C THR A 261 -4.11 10.03 -10.73
N ALA A 262 -4.44 11.31 -10.46
CA ALA A 262 -3.48 12.27 -9.94
C ALA A 262 -2.90 11.82 -8.58
N ALA A 263 -3.74 11.32 -7.67
CA ALA A 263 -3.32 10.77 -6.40
C ALA A 263 -2.39 9.56 -6.58
N SER A 264 -2.68 8.66 -7.53
CA SER A 264 -1.84 7.50 -7.82
C SER A 264 -0.43 7.90 -8.24
N VAL A 265 -0.32 8.92 -9.11
CA VAL A 265 0.96 9.48 -9.56
C VAL A 265 1.68 10.17 -8.40
N LEU A 266 0.98 11.00 -7.62
CA LEU A 266 1.54 11.71 -6.47
C LEU A 266 2.08 10.75 -5.40
N LEU A 267 1.34 9.69 -5.09
CA LEU A 267 1.75 8.68 -4.10
C LEU A 267 2.98 7.92 -4.59
N LEU A 268 3.05 7.58 -5.87
CA LEU A 268 4.20 6.92 -6.47
C LEU A 268 5.44 7.82 -6.45
N THR A 269 5.31 9.09 -6.84
CA THR A 269 6.44 10.05 -6.82
C THR A 269 6.92 10.32 -5.39
N ALA A 270 5.99 10.49 -4.44
CA ALA A 270 6.33 10.62 -3.03
C ALA A 270 7.07 9.38 -2.49
N SER A 271 6.67 8.18 -2.89
CA SER A 271 7.35 6.93 -2.51
C SER A 271 8.80 6.90 -3.01
N VAL A 272 9.02 7.28 -4.27
CA VAL A 272 10.37 7.37 -4.87
C VAL A 272 11.21 8.43 -4.14
N LEU A 273 10.63 9.60 -3.84
CA LEU A 273 11.31 10.69 -3.14
C LEU A 273 11.72 10.29 -1.71
N ILE A 274 10.81 9.70 -0.94
CA ILE A 274 11.10 9.21 0.42
C ILE A 274 12.23 8.18 0.38
N ALA A 275 12.19 7.24 -0.58
CA ALA A 275 13.24 6.25 -0.76
C ALA A 275 14.59 6.88 -1.14
N ALA A 276 14.59 7.97 -1.91
CA ALA A 276 15.80 8.70 -2.27
C ALA A 276 16.40 9.46 -1.06
N VAL A 277 15.59 10.23 -0.34
CA VAL A 277 16.02 11.01 0.83
C VAL A 277 16.64 10.11 1.90
N ARG A 278 16.03 8.95 2.18
CA ARG A 278 16.53 8.00 3.19
C ARG A 278 17.88 7.38 2.84
N ARG A 279 18.25 7.31 1.57
CA ARG A 279 19.58 6.85 1.17
C ARG A 279 20.63 7.91 1.45
N ASN A 280 20.34 9.17 1.14
CA ASN A 280 21.27 10.27 1.36
C ASN A 280 21.61 10.51 2.83
N VAL A 281 20.74 10.10 3.76
CA VAL A 281 21.01 10.20 5.21
C VAL A 281 21.90 9.05 5.72
N LYS A 282 21.96 7.93 5.00
CA LYS A 282 22.74 6.74 5.40
C LYS A 282 24.12 6.64 4.71
N ALA A 283 24.39 7.49 3.72
CA ALA A 283 25.66 7.60 3.02
C ALA A 283 26.54 8.64 3.69
#